data_AF-A0A1J5PSK3-F1
#
_entry.id   AF-A0A1J5PSK3-F1
#
_cell.length_a   1.000
_cell.length_b   1.000
_cell.length_c   1.000
_cell.angle_alpha   90.00
_cell.angle_beta   90.00
_cell.angle_gamma   90.00
#
_symmetry.space_group_name_H-M   'P 1'
#
loop_
_entity.id
_entity.type
_entity.pdbx_description
1 polymer ?
#
loop_
_entity_poly.entity_id
_entity_poly.type
_entity_poly.pdbx_seq_one_letter_code
_entity_poly.pdbx_strand_id
1 'polypeptide(L)'
;MTKDQSESADVVHPWRDRIATVAPFVIGIALFAAGLAALFHLLSMINIHHVVRDAKSTNPFAIAGALLATAAGYASLIGYDWSALRHIGRKVPFPVVAMGGFLGYSLGNTIGISVLSGGAVRYRIYSAFGLNALEVAAISTFVSLAFGLGISVIGLAGLAIRPTSLAEFSSLSSDHIRLIALASLVGTVALIGAASVSGRALRLWKFELRAPAPGILMGQLAFTALDTCMAATALYILLPTGAPDFVTFLVIFATGLMVGVLSHVPGGIGVFESVVIAGLPPTVSIEQAAVALLLFRIIYYLVPFVLAMVFISVNEARLARGLIARIFGDVSDTFAPVSRAMTSIAPGATGATGLGLGIYLLLLALMPSVRPSQVDPNDILTAILLEGGALLSAVLGVIMILLAQGLMRRISAAFWLTEAALIGGALASVLNGVDIKSAMLLLAAAVLLSPIKGEFYRAARLTQNLLSPGWFALIFAITISAAAFLFLMQENTPYSHELLLRFSSDANAPRALRDLYRSFNAAAPDFQAESKRHD
;
A
#
# COMPACT_ATOMS: atom_id res chain seq x y z
N MET A 1 -30.27 62.43 13.78
CA MET A 1 -28.88 62.01 13.52
C MET A 1 -28.82 60.50 13.72
N THR A 2 -29.09 59.78 12.64
CA THR A 2 -29.31 58.33 12.60
C THR A 2 -28.01 57.60 12.26
N LYS A 3 -27.80 56.48 12.96
CA LYS A 3 -26.80 55.44 12.71
C LYS A 3 -26.65 55.14 11.22
N ASP A 4 -25.40 55.00 10.77
CA ASP A 4 -25.09 54.16 9.62
C ASP A 4 -23.88 53.28 9.96
N GLN A 5 -24.20 52.06 10.38
CA GLN A 5 -23.27 50.93 10.46
C GLN A 5 -23.34 50.26 9.08
N SER A 6 -22.35 50.49 8.22
CA SER A 6 -22.17 49.63 7.05
C SER A 6 -21.37 48.39 7.47
N GLU A 7 -22.10 47.27 7.56
CA GLU A 7 -21.55 45.93 7.56
C GLU A 7 -20.54 45.77 6.41
N SER A 8 -19.30 45.45 6.74
CA SER A 8 -18.39 44.82 5.80
C SER A 8 -18.88 43.39 5.58
N ALA A 9 -19.73 43.20 4.59
CA ALA A 9 -20.09 41.89 4.09
C ALA A 9 -18.83 41.21 3.56
N ASP A 10 -18.35 40.18 4.28
CA ASP A 10 -17.35 39.24 3.79
C ASP A 10 -17.87 38.63 2.47
N VAL A 11 -17.35 39.13 1.35
CA VAL A 11 -17.59 38.55 0.03
C VAL A 11 -16.83 37.23 -0.02
N VAL A 12 -17.45 36.15 0.46
CA VAL A 12 -16.94 34.79 0.33
C VAL A 12 -16.96 34.44 -1.16
N HIS A 13 -15.80 34.56 -1.80
CA HIS A 13 -15.64 34.24 -3.20
C HIS A 13 -15.89 32.74 -3.44
N PRO A 14 -16.94 32.35 -4.20
CA PRO A 14 -17.36 30.95 -4.35
C PRO A 14 -16.32 30.05 -5.05
N TRP A 15 -15.32 30.64 -5.71
CA TRP A 15 -14.21 29.93 -6.31
C TRP A 15 -13.17 29.47 -5.27
N ARG A 16 -12.99 30.20 -4.15
CA ARG A 16 -12.06 29.80 -3.07
C ARG A 16 -12.58 28.59 -2.30
N ASP A 17 -13.88 28.50 -2.06
CA ASP A 17 -14.51 27.34 -1.42
C ASP A 17 -14.49 26.10 -2.33
N ARG A 18 -14.68 26.29 -3.65
CA ARG A 18 -14.51 25.21 -4.63
C ARG A 18 -13.06 24.73 -4.70
N ILE A 19 -12.08 25.62 -4.70
CA ILE A 19 -10.66 25.24 -4.68
C ILE A 19 -10.32 24.56 -3.36
N ALA A 20 -10.77 25.07 -2.20
CA ALA A 20 -10.54 24.42 -0.91
C ALA A 20 -11.17 23.02 -0.83
N THR A 21 -12.28 22.79 -1.54
CA THR A 21 -12.95 21.49 -1.61
C THR A 21 -12.28 20.54 -2.61
N VAL A 22 -11.81 21.04 -3.76
CA VAL A 22 -11.28 20.22 -4.87
C VAL A 22 -9.76 20.00 -4.77
N ALA A 23 -9.01 20.96 -4.24
CA ALA A 23 -7.55 20.90 -4.13
C ALA A 23 -7.06 19.67 -3.34
N PRO A 24 -7.67 19.24 -2.22
CA PRO A 24 -7.25 18.03 -1.52
C PRO A 24 -7.40 16.76 -2.39
N PHE A 25 -8.42 16.70 -3.24
CA PHE A 25 -8.62 15.58 -4.17
C PHE A 25 -7.62 15.63 -5.32
N VAL A 26 -7.37 16.79 -5.90
CA VAL A 26 -6.39 16.96 -7.00
C VAL A 26 -4.98 16.68 -6.51
N ILE A 27 -4.60 17.19 -5.33
CA ILE A 27 -3.32 16.91 -4.69
C ILE A 27 -3.22 15.42 -4.36
N GLY A 28 -4.27 14.82 -3.78
CA GLY A 28 -4.31 13.38 -3.51
C GLY A 28 -4.16 12.53 -4.77
N ILE A 29 -4.82 12.89 -5.87
CA ILE A 29 -4.71 12.22 -7.17
C ILE A 29 -3.32 12.43 -7.78
N ALA A 30 -2.77 13.64 -7.74
CA ALA A 30 -1.44 13.95 -8.27
C ALA A 30 -0.34 13.20 -7.50
N LEU A 31 -0.45 13.15 -6.17
CA LEU A 31 0.46 12.39 -5.31
C LEU A 31 0.30 10.88 -5.51
N PHE A 32 -0.93 10.39 -5.64
CA PHE A 32 -1.18 8.98 -5.98
C PHE A 32 -0.61 8.63 -7.35
N ALA A 33 -0.80 9.48 -8.37
CA ALA A 33 -0.25 9.31 -9.71
C ALA A 33 1.29 9.39 -9.71
N ALA A 34 1.89 10.26 -8.91
CA ALA A 34 3.34 10.34 -8.73
C ALA A 34 3.90 9.10 -8.01
N GLY A 35 3.20 8.60 -6.98
CA GLY A 35 3.55 7.36 -6.29
C GLY A 35 3.40 6.13 -7.17
N LEU A 36 2.35 6.08 -8.00
CA LEU A 36 2.18 5.06 -9.03
C LEU A 36 3.28 5.19 -10.08
N ALA A 37 3.56 6.38 -10.63
CA ALA A 37 4.63 6.58 -11.60
C ALA A 37 6.01 6.17 -11.06
N ALA A 38 6.29 6.46 -9.78
CA ALA A 38 7.51 6.05 -9.11
C ALA A 38 7.54 4.53 -8.84
N LEU A 39 6.41 3.92 -8.47
CA LEU A 39 6.26 2.47 -8.42
C LEU A 39 6.47 1.83 -9.80
N PHE A 40 5.95 2.43 -10.86
CA PHE A 40 6.09 1.96 -12.24
C PHE A 40 7.52 2.06 -12.74
N HIS A 41 8.18 3.18 -12.48
CA HIS A 41 9.59 3.35 -12.81
C HIS A 41 10.46 2.35 -12.04
N LEU A 42 10.11 2.04 -10.80
CA LEU A 42 10.80 1.04 -10.01
C LEU A 42 10.52 -0.39 -10.51
N LEU A 43 9.25 -0.73 -10.79
CA LEU A 43 8.85 -2.04 -11.32
C LEU A 43 9.35 -2.26 -12.75
N SER A 44 9.54 -1.21 -13.56
CA SER A 44 10.08 -1.32 -14.92
C SER A 44 11.58 -1.66 -14.94
N MET A 45 12.28 -1.46 -13.82
CA MET A 45 13.67 -1.90 -13.64
C MET A 45 13.78 -3.35 -13.16
N ILE A 46 12.65 -4.04 -12.94
CA ILE A 46 12.60 -5.34 -12.25
C ILE A 46 12.09 -6.43 -13.20
N ASN A 47 12.93 -7.42 -13.48
CA ASN A 47 12.46 -8.68 -14.05
C ASN A 47 11.79 -9.52 -12.95
N ILE A 48 10.46 -9.60 -12.94
CA ILE A 48 9.67 -10.35 -11.94
C ILE A 48 10.12 -11.82 -11.80
N HIS A 49 10.62 -12.42 -12.88
CA HIS A 49 11.15 -13.78 -12.88
C HIS A 49 12.46 -13.91 -12.08
N HIS A 50 13.28 -12.86 -12.06
CA HIS A 50 14.49 -12.80 -11.24
C HIS A 50 14.13 -12.55 -9.78
N VAL A 51 13.14 -11.70 -9.50
CA VAL A 51 12.66 -11.47 -8.12
C VAL A 51 12.14 -12.74 -7.45
N VAL A 52 11.32 -13.53 -8.13
CA VAL A 52 10.78 -14.78 -7.56
C VAL A 52 11.87 -15.84 -7.41
N ARG A 53 12.87 -15.85 -8.30
CA ARG A 53 14.02 -16.77 -8.22
C ARG A 53 14.96 -16.37 -7.07
N ASP A 54 15.26 -15.08 -6.95
CA ASP A 54 16.20 -14.54 -5.98
C ASP A 54 15.58 -14.47 -4.57
N ALA A 55 14.26 -14.25 -4.48
CA ALA A 55 13.49 -14.44 -3.25
C ALA A 55 13.53 -15.89 -2.76
N LYS A 56 13.50 -16.88 -3.68
CA LYS A 56 13.63 -18.30 -3.31
C LYS A 56 15.05 -18.68 -2.88
N SER A 57 16.07 -17.99 -3.37
CA SER A 57 17.46 -18.17 -2.93
C SER A 57 17.81 -17.34 -1.69
N THR A 58 16.90 -16.48 -1.22
CA THR A 58 17.12 -15.69 -0.02
C THR A 58 17.21 -16.63 1.19
N ASN A 59 18.21 -16.39 2.04
CA ASN A 59 18.45 -17.21 3.21
C ASN A 59 17.20 -17.25 4.11
N PRO A 60 16.65 -18.43 4.46
CA PRO A 60 15.49 -18.54 5.36
C PRO A 60 15.70 -17.85 6.72
N PHE A 61 16.93 -17.83 7.22
CA PHE A 61 17.26 -17.13 8.47
C PHE A 61 17.14 -15.60 8.33
N ALA A 62 17.42 -15.05 7.14
CA ALA A 62 17.23 -13.63 6.86
C ALA A 62 15.73 -13.27 6.87
N ILE A 63 14.89 -14.11 6.27
CA ILE A 63 13.43 -13.95 6.30
C ILE A 63 12.90 -14.03 7.75
N ALA A 64 13.36 -15.02 8.52
CA ALA A 64 12.99 -15.16 9.93
C ALA A 64 13.45 -13.95 10.76
N GLY A 65 14.67 -13.45 10.55
CA GLY A 65 15.18 -12.24 11.19
C GLY A 65 14.36 -11.00 10.85
N ALA A 66 13.99 -10.83 9.57
CA ALA A 66 13.13 -9.73 9.14
C ALA A 66 11.71 -9.81 9.72
N LEU A 67 11.15 -11.02 9.85
CA LEU A 67 9.86 -11.24 10.52
C LEU A 67 9.91 -10.91 12.02
N LEU A 68 10.98 -11.31 12.71
CA LEU A 68 11.18 -10.99 14.13
C LEU A 68 11.37 -9.49 14.35
N ALA A 69 12.17 -8.83 13.50
CA ALA A 69 12.32 -7.38 13.51
C ALA A 69 10.96 -6.68 13.27
N THR A 70 10.17 -7.17 12.30
CA THR A 70 8.82 -6.66 12.06
C THR A 70 7.92 -6.83 13.29
N ALA A 71 7.93 -7.98 13.95
CA ALA A 71 7.16 -8.21 15.17
C ALA A 71 7.57 -7.24 16.30
N ALA A 72 8.86 -6.99 16.47
CA ALA A 72 9.37 -6.01 17.44
C ALA A 72 8.99 -4.56 17.08
N GLY A 73 8.99 -4.21 15.79
CA GLY A 73 8.49 -2.93 15.28
C GLY A 73 7.01 -2.74 15.62
N TYR A 74 6.15 -3.71 15.29
CA TYR A 74 4.72 -3.65 15.60
C TYR A 74 4.44 -3.67 17.12
N ALA A 75 5.27 -4.34 17.93
CA ALA A 75 5.19 -4.24 19.39
C ALA A 75 5.51 -2.81 19.87
N SER A 76 6.49 -2.15 19.26
CA SER A 76 6.80 -0.75 19.53
C SER A 76 5.64 0.16 19.14
N LEU A 77 5.01 -0.06 17.99
CA LEU A 77 3.80 0.64 17.55
C LEU A 77 2.62 0.49 18.53
N ILE A 78 2.45 -0.67 19.18
CA ILE A 78 1.48 -0.81 20.28
C ILE A 78 1.86 0.08 21.47
N GLY A 79 3.16 0.20 21.76
CA GLY A 79 3.70 1.11 22.77
C GLY A 79 3.37 2.59 22.53
N TYR A 80 3.30 3.03 21.26
CA TYR A 80 2.86 4.38 20.90
C TYR A 80 1.45 4.67 21.39
N ASP A 81 0.49 3.80 21.06
CA ASP A 81 -0.92 3.96 21.44
C ASP A 81 -1.07 3.88 22.98
N TRP A 82 -0.32 2.99 23.63
CA TRP A 82 -0.29 2.86 25.09
C TRP A 82 0.21 4.13 25.80
N SER A 83 1.30 4.71 25.30
CA SER A 83 1.87 5.96 25.78
C SER A 83 0.90 7.14 25.57
N ALA A 84 0.29 7.22 24.38
CA ALA A 84 -0.70 8.23 24.04
C ALA A 84 -1.93 8.18 24.95
N LEU A 85 -2.45 6.98 25.24
CA LEU A 85 -3.60 6.78 26.14
C LEU A 85 -3.29 7.25 27.57
N ARG A 86 -2.08 6.97 28.06
CA ARG A 86 -1.62 7.48 29.37
C ARG A 86 -1.47 9.00 29.37
N HIS A 87 -1.00 9.59 28.26
CA HIS A 87 -0.86 11.03 28.13
C HIS A 87 -2.21 11.76 28.24
N ILE A 88 -3.26 11.22 27.62
CA ILE A 88 -4.62 11.78 27.71
C ILE A 88 -5.37 11.37 28.99
N GLY A 89 -4.72 10.64 29.91
CA GLY A 89 -5.30 10.22 31.18
C GLY A 89 -6.33 9.09 31.08
N ARG A 90 -6.40 8.38 29.95
CA ARG A 90 -7.37 7.28 29.74
C ARG A 90 -6.74 5.93 30.06
N LYS A 91 -7.43 5.15 30.92
CA LYS A 91 -7.04 3.78 31.29
C LYS A 91 -7.83 2.79 30.44
N VAL A 92 -7.16 2.20 29.46
CA VAL A 92 -7.71 1.14 28.61
C VAL A 92 -6.92 -0.15 28.89
N PRO A 93 -7.58 -1.32 29.02
CA PRO A 93 -6.87 -2.59 29.23
C PRO A 93 -5.85 -2.87 28.12
N PHE A 94 -4.65 -3.32 28.48
CA PHE A 94 -3.56 -3.50 27.51
C PHE A 94 -3.92 -4.35 26.29
N PRO A 95 -4.67 -5.49 26.40
CA PRO A 95 -5.01 -6.27 25.21
C PRO A 95 -5.87 -5.50 24.19
N VAL A 96 -6.67 -4.54 24.65
CA VAL A 96 -7.47 -3.65 23.78
C VAL A 96 -6.57 -2.65 23.09
N VAL A 97 -5.57 -2.11 23.80
CA VAL A 97 -4.55 -1.23 23.22
C VAL A 97 -3.73 -1.97 22.18
N ALA A 98 -3.29 -3.19 22.49
CA ALA A 98 -2.56 -4.05 21.57
C ALA A 98 -3.37 -4.31 20.30
N MET A 99 -4.65 -4.63 20.43
CA MET A 99 -5.54 -4.88 19.31
C MET A 99 -5.83 -3.60 18.49
N GLY A 100 -6.11 -2.48 19.18
CA GLY A 100 -6.34 -1.16 18.58
C GLY A 100 -5.13 -0.66 17.78
N GLY A 101 -3.95 -0.73 18.40
CA GLY A 101 -2.68 -0.42 17.76
C GLY A 101 -2.40 -1.35 16.59
N PHE A 102 -2.36 -2.67 16.82
CA PHE A 102 -2.01 -3.65 15.77
C PHE A 102 -2.92 -3.54 14.55
N LEU A 103 -4.25 -3.56 14.74
CA LEU A 103 -5.20 -3.42 13.62
C LEU A 103 -5.11 -2.03 12.98
N GLY A 104 -4.94 -0.98 13.79
CA GLY A 104 -4.84 0.40 13.30
C GLY A 104 -3.62 0.63 12.42
N TYR A 105 -2.44 0.14 12.81
CA TYR A 105 -1.22 0.27 12.01
C TYR A 105 -1.19 -0.70 10.84
N SER A 106 -1.60 -1.96 11.01
CA SER A 106 -1.58 -2.95 9.90
C SER A 106 -2.49 -2.52 8.74
N LEU A 107 -3.72 -2.07 9.06
CA LEU A 107 -4.65 -1.57 8.05
C LEU A 107 -4.24 -0.18 7.56
N GLY A 108 -3.78 0.70 8.46
CA GLY A 108 -3.36 2.06 8.10
C GLY A 108 -2.19 2.09 7.13
N ASN A 109 -1.14 1.31 7.41
CA ASN A 109 0.07 1.25 6.60
C ASN A 109 -0.17 0.64 5.22
N THR A 110 -1.15 -0.27 5.09
CA THR A 110 -1.41 -1.01 3.85
C THR A 110 -2.45 -0.33 2.94
N ILE A 111 -3.55 0.17 3.51
CA ILE A 111 -4.66 0.78 2.73
C ILE A 111 -4.29 2.19 2.24
N GLY A 112 -3.33 2.85 2.88
CA GLY A 112 -2.98 4.23 2.60
C GLY A 112 -3.89 5.22 3.36
N ILE A 113 -3.44 6.48 3.43
CA ILE A 113 -4.04 7.55 4.26
C ILE A 113 -4.18 7.07 5.72
N SER A 114 -3.07 6.66 6.35
CA SER A 114 -3.02 6.02 7.67
C SER A 114 -3.76 6.79 8.77
N VAL A 115 -3.85 8.12 8.64
CA VAL A 115 -4.62 8.99 9.55
C VAL A 115 -6.12 8.70 9.46
N LEU A 116 -6.65 8.45 8.27
CA LEU A 116 -8.08 8.20 8.05
C LEU A 116 -8.42 6.72 8.26
N SER A 117 -7.64 5.81 7.68
CA SER A 117 -7.89 4.36 7.77
C SER A 117 -7.53 3.80 9.16
N GLY A 118 -6.31 4.06 9.64
CA GLY A 118 -5.86 3.66 10.97
C GLY A 118 -6.57 4.43 12.09
N GLY A 119 -6.86 5.72 11.89
CA GLY A 119 -7.64 6.52 12.85
C GLY A 119 -9.08 6.03 13.01
N ALA A 120 -9.75 5.63 11.91
CA ALA A 120 -11.10 5.07 11.98
C ALA A 120 -11.13 3.72 12.73
N VAL A 121 -10.11 2.88 12.56
CA VAL A 121 -9.94 1.62 13.29
C VAL A 121 -9.79 1.88 14.80
N ARG A 122 -8.88 2.79 15.18
CA ARG A 122 -8.71 3.21 16.58
C ARG A 122 -10.00 3.78 17.15
N TYR A 123 -10.72 4.60 16.39
CA TYR A 123 -11.97 5.19 16.84
C TYR A 123 -13.00 4.13 17.20
N ARG A 124 -13.19 3.13 16.33
CA ARG A 124 -14.13 2.04 16.57
C ARG A 124 -13.74 1.21 17.80
N ILE A 125 -12.46 0.84 17.91
CA ILE A 125 -11.99 -0.01 19.02
C ILE A 125 -12.03 0.75 20.34
N TYR A 126 -11.59 2.01 20.38
CA TYR A 126 -11.51 2.78 21.63
C TYR A 126 -12.86 3.40 22.05
N SER A 127 -13.77 3.68 21.10
CA SER A 127 -15.13 4.13 21.45
C SER A 127 -15.94 3.06 22.19
N ALA A 128 -15.62 1.77 21.98
CA ALA A 128 -16.18 0.67 22.79
C ALA A 128 -15.78 0.76 24.28
N PHE A 129 -14.71 1.52 24.61
CA PHE A 129 -14.28 1.84 25.96
C PHE A 129 -14.59 3.29 26.37
N GLY A 130 -15.52 3.93 25.67
CA GLY A 130 -16.01 5.27 26.03
C GLY A 130 -15.11 6.42 25.62
N LEU A 131 -14.13 6.20 24.74
CA LEU A 131 -13.37 7.31 24.15
C LEU A 131 -14.20 8.01 23.06
N ASN A 132 -14.18 9.33 23.06
CA ASN A 132 -14.82 10.12 22.02
C ASN A 132 -13.90 10.35 20.80
N ALA A 133 -14.44 10.90 19.73
CA ALA A 133 -13.68 11.13 18.50
C ALA A 133 -12.51 12.11 18.68
N LEU A 134 -12.66 13.11 19.56
CA LEU A 134 -11.61 14.09 19.84
C LEU A 134 -10.44 13.46 20.58
N GLU A 135 -10.70 12.53 21.50
CA GLU A 135 -9.67 11.80 22.24
C GLU A 135 -8.87 10.88 21.31
N VAL A 136 -9.55 10.23 20.37
CA VAL A 136 -8.88 9.38 19.37
C VAL A 136 -8.08 10.22 18.37
N ALA A 137 -8.59 11.39 18.00
CA ALA A 137 -7.84 12.37 17.22
C ALA A 137 -6.61 12.87 17.99
N ALA A 138 -6.73 13.11 19.30
CA ALA A 138 -5.61 13.50 20.16
C ALA A 138 -4.55 12.39 20.25
N ILE A 139 -4.95 11.13 20.39
CA ILE A 139 -4.05 9.96 20.32
C ILE A 139 -3.32 9.94 18.98
N SER A 140 -4.05 10.03 17.87
CA SER A 140 -3.47 9.96 16.52
C SER A 140 -2.52 11.13 16.25
N THR A 141 -2.86 12.32 16.74
CA THR A 141 -2.03 13.53 16.65
C THR A 141 -0.75 13.38 17.48
N PHE A 142 -0.88 12.91 18.72
CA PHE A 142 0.27 12.66 19.61
C PHE A 142 1.25 11.67 18.99
N VAL A 143 0.73 10.54 18.49
CA VAL A 143 1.52 9.51 17.80
C VAL A 143 2.22 10.08 16.57
N SER A 144 1.51 10.84 15.74
CA SER A 144 2.07 11.42 14.51
C SER A 144 3.16 12.44 14.81
N LEU A 145 2.95 13.32 15.80
CA LEU A 145 3.96 14.27 16.26
C LEU A 145 5.18 13.54 16.85
N ALA A 146 4.96 12.53 17.67
CA ALA A 146 6.03 11.74 18.26
C ALA A 146 6.87 10.99 17.20
N PHE A 147 6.21 10.44 16.19
CA PHE A 147 6.89 9.80 15.06
C PHE A 147 7.70 10.83 14.27
N GLY A 148 7.09 11.96 13.87
CA GLY A 148 7.77 13.00 13.11
C GLY A 148 8.97 13.60 13.86
N LEU A 149 8.82 13.91 15.14
CA LEU A 149 9.92 14.43 15.95
C LEU A 149 11.00 13.36 16.20
N GLY A 150 10.60 12.13 16.50
CA GLY A 150 11.55 11.04 16.75
C GLY A 150 12.36 10.69 15.50
N ILE A 151 11.73 10.59 14.33
CA ILE A 151 12.45 10.31 13.08
C ILE A 151 13.33 11.50 12.65
N SER A 152 12.94 12.74 12.98
CA SER A 152 13.80 13.92 12.81
C SER A 152 15.04 13.84 13.69
N VAL A 153 14.89 13.46 14.97
CA VAL A 153 16.01 13.26 15.90
C VAL A 153 16.94 12.16 15.39
N ILE A 154 16.41 11.03 14.92
CA ILE A 154 17.19 9.93 14.35
C ILE A 154 17.94 10.38 13.09
N GLY A 155 17.26 11.08 12.18
CA GLY A 155 17.87 11.61 10.96
C GLY A 155 18.99 12.62 11.23
N LEU A 156 18.76 13.57 12.14
CA LEU A 156 19.76 14.56 12.56
C LEU A 156 20.96 13.91 13.27
N ALA A 157 20.72 12.93 14.14
CA ALA A 157 21.79 12.17 14.79
C ALA A 157 22.61 11.39 13.76
N GLY A 158 21.95 10.74 12.81
CA GLY A 158 22.58 10.06 11.69
C GLY A 158 23.47 10.98 10.87
N LEU A 159 22.96 12.17 10.52
CA LEU A 159 23.70 13.17 9.77
C LEU A 159 24.90 13.75 10.54
N ALA A 160 24.77 13.90 11.86
CA ALA A 160 25.87 14.33 12.72
C ALA A 160 26.99 13.28 12.84
N ILE A 161 26.68 11.99 12.67
CA ILE A 161 27.65 10.89 12.66
C ILE A 161 28.30 10.74 11.28
N ARG A 162 27.52 10.83 10.20
CA ARG A 162 27.93 10.61 8.80
C ARG A 162 27.52 11.79 7.89
N PRO A 163 28.20 12.95 7.99
CA PRO A 163 27.85 14.15 7.23
C PRO A 163 28.11 14.02 5.71
N THR A 164 28.99 13.08 5.31
CA THR A 164 29.38 12.87 3.90
C THR A 164 28.18 12.55 3.00
N SER A 165 27.14 11.94 3.54
CA SER A 165 25.91 11.56 2.82
C SER A 165 25.16 12.75 2.19
N LEU A 166 25.34 13.96 2.72
CA LEU A 166 24.73 15.21 2.22
C LEU A 166 25.77 16.17 1.60
N ALA A 167 27.06 15.94 1.87
CA ALA A 167 28.16 16.73 1.31
C ALA A 167 28.32 16.50 -0.19
N GLU A 168 27.95 15.33 -0.71
CA GLU A 168 28.00 15.03 -2.15
C GLU A 168 26.94 15.80 -2.96
N PHE A 169 25.84 16.19 -2.32
CA PHE A 169 24.71 16.90 -2.95
C PHE A 169 24.67 18.40 -2.62
N SER A 170 25.57 18.90 -1.77
CA SER A 170 25.59 20.30 -1.34
C SER A 170 26.99 20.90 -1.42
N SER A 171 27.09 22.20 -1.65
CA SER A 171 28.36 22.93 -1.65
C SER A 171 28.95 23.13 -0.25
N LEU A 172 28.29 22.60 0.79
CA LEU A 172 28.72 22.72 2.18
C LEU A 172 29.73 21.61 2.51
N SER A 173 30.85 21.96 3.13
CA SER A 173 31.80 20.97 3.62
C SER A 173 31.16 20.08 4.69
N SER A 174 31.60 18.81 4.78
CA SER A 174 31.16 17.84 5.79
C SER A 174 31.14 18.38 7.23
N ASP A 175 32.10 19.23 7.62
CA ASP A 175 32.16 19.80 8.96
C ASP A 175 31.03 20.79 9.25
N HIS A 176 30.65 21.62 8.27
CA HIS A 176 29.52 22.54 8.38
C HIS A 176 28.20 21.78 8.48
N ILE A 177 28.02 20.72 7.67
CA ILE A 177 26.85 19.85 7.72
C ILE A 177 26.74 19.19 9.10
N ARG A 178 27.85 18.66 9.62
CA ARG A 178 27.91 18.06 10.95
C ARG A 178 27.55 19.05 12.04
N LEU A 179 28.09 20.27 11.98
CA LEU A 179 27.81 21.32 12.95
C LEU A 179 26.34 21.73 12.93
N ILE A 180 25.75 21.93 11.74
CA ILE A 180 24.33 22.25 11.58
C ILE A 180 23.47 21.10 12.11
N ALA A 181 23.78 19.85 11.75
CA ALA A 181 23.06 18.68 12.22
C ALA A 181 23.10 18.56 13.76
N LEU A 182 24.27 18.75 14.37
CA LEU A 182 24.44 18.72 15.82
C LEU A 182 23.69 19.87 16.50
N ALA A 183 23.77 21.09 15.98
CA ALA A 183 23.07 22.25 16.50
C ALA A 183 21.54 22.08 16.42
N SER A 184 21.03 21.59 15.27
CA SER A 184 19.61 21.27 15.08
C SER A 184 19.17 20.11 15.98
N LEU A 185 19.99 19.08 16.17
CA LEU A 185 19.71 17.96 17.06
C LEU A 185 19.59 18.43 18.51
N VAL A 186 20.60 19.15 19.00
CA VAL A 186 20.63 19.69 20.37
C VAL A 186 19.47 20.66 20.57
N GLY A 187 19.21 21.55 19.61
CA GLY A 187 18.08 22.48 19.66
C GLY A 187 16.73 21.76 19.72
N THR A 188 16.54 20.72 18.92
CA THR A 188 15.30 19.93 18.90
C THR A 188 15.10 19.18 20.21
N VAL A 189 16.13 18.47 20.69
CA VAL A 189 16.06 17.72 21.96
C VAL A 189 15.86 18.65 23.15
N ALA A 190 16.57 19.78 23.19
CA ALA A 190 16.43 20.78 24.25
C ALA A 190 15.04 21.42 24.24
N LEU A 191 14.50 21.76 23.07
CA LEU A 191 13.15 22.33 22.95
C LEU A 191 12.09 21.35 23.42
N ILE A 192 12.15 20.09 22.98
CA ILE A 192 11.20 19.05 23.37
C ILE A 192 11.31 18.76 24.88
N GLY A 193 12.53 18.65 25.40
CA GLY A 193 12.79 18.43 26.83
C GLY A 193 12.30 19.60 27.69
N ALA A 194 12.60 20.84 27.29
CA ALA A 194 12.13 22.04 27.99
C ALA A 194 10.60 22.16 27.95
N ALA A 195 9.97 21.86 26.82
CA ALA A 195 8.51 21.83 26.71
C ALA A 195 7.90 20.78 27.67
N SER A 196 8.50 19.59 27.73
CA SER A 196 8.05 18.49 28.59
C SER A 196 8.20 18.80 30.09
N VAL A 197 9.33 19.38 30.50
CA VAL A 197 9.59 19.75 31.91
C VAL A 197 8.72 20.93 32.34
N SER A 198 8.57 21.93 31.48
CA SER A 198 7.75 23.12 31.79
C SER A 198 6.25 22.83 31.78
N GLY A 199 5.82 21.67 31.28
CA GLY A 199 4.41 21.31 31.14
C GLY A 199 3.62 22.28 30.26
N ARG A 200 4.32 23.06 29.44
CA ARG A 200 3.74 24.13 28.62
C ARG A 200 2.74 23.56 27.63
N ALA A 201 1.66 24.30 27.45
CA ALA A 201 0.67 24.03 26.43
C ALA A 201 0.84 25.00 25.26
N LEU A 202 1.05 24.45 24.06
CA LEU A 202 1.05 25.20 22.83
C LEU A 202 -0.40 25.39 22.38
N ARG A 203 -0.88 26.63 22.46
CA ARG A 203 -2.22 26.98 21.98
C ARG A 203 -2.15 27.30 20.49
N LEU A 204 -2.47 26.33 19.65
CA LEU A 204 -2.56 26.47 18.20
C LEU A 204 -4.03 26.69 17.82
N TRP A 205 -4.38 27.98 17.62
CA TRP A 205 -5.72 28.43 17.25
C TRP A 205 -6.80 28.02 18.27
N LYS A 206 -7.53 26.91 18.04
CA LYS A 206 -8.53 26.35 18.96
C LYS A 206 -8.02 25.13 19.76
N PHE A 207 -6.85 24.60 19.41
CA PHE A 207 -6.29 23.40 20.02
C PHE A 207 -5.23 23.76 21.06
N GLU A 208 -5.26 23.07 22.19
CA GLU A 208 -4.26 23.19 23.24
C GLU A 208 -3.44 21.90 23.26
N LEU A 209 -2.23 21.94 22.69
CA LEU A 209 -1.29 20.83 22.65
C LEU A 209 -0.40 20.91 23.88
N ARG A 210 -0.70 20.09 24.88
CA ARG A 210 0.12 20.00 26.10
C ARG A 210 1.29 19.06 25.88
N ALA A 211 2.50 19.49 26.26
CA ALA A 211 3.66 18.60 26.20
C ALA A 211 3.48 17.39 27.14
N PRO A 212 3.93 16.19 26.74
CA PRO A 212 3.89 15.02 27.62
C PRO A 212 4.81 15.18 28.82
N ALA A 213 4.45 14.54 29.94
CA ALA A 213 5.32 14.45 31.09
C ALA A 213 6.65 13.74 30.71
N PRO A 214 7.78 14.06 31.37
CA PRO A 214 9.10 13.52 30.97
C PRO A 214 9.16 12.00 30.86
N GLY A 215 8.49 11.26 31.76
CA GLY A 215 8.44 9.79 31.69
C GLY A 215 7.70 9.26 30.45
N ILE A 216 6.63 9.93 30.04
CA ILE A 216 5.88 9.59 28.82
C ILE A 216 6.70 9.96 27.58
N LEU A 217 7.36 11.13 27.60
CA LEU A 217 8.24 11.55 26.52
C LEU A 217 9.39 10.55 26.29
N MET A 218 10.08 10.14 27.36
CA MET A 218 11.15 9.15 27.26
C MET A 218 10.65 7.80 26.74
N GLY A 219 9.49 7.33 27.24
CA GLY A 219 8.86 6.12 26.71
C GLY A 219 8.54 6.26 25.22
N GLN A 220 8.00 7.40 24.81
CA GLN A 220 7.68 7.68 23.41
C GLN A 220 8.93 7.70 22.51
N LEU A 221 10.01 8.35 22.94
CA LEU A 221 11.28 8.37 22.21
C LEU A 221 11.87 6.96 22.11
N ALA A 222 11.77 6.15 23.16
CA ALA A 222 12.22 4.76 23.15
C ALA A 222 11.40 3.92 22.17
N PHE A 223 10.06 4.05 22.15
CA PHE A 223 9.22 3.37 21.17
C PHE A 223 9.52 3.83 19.75
N THR A 224 9.76 5.12 19.50
CA THR A 224 10.13 5.60 18.16
C THR A 224 11.48 5.10 17.71
N ALA A 225 12.47 5.08 18.60
CA ALA A 225 13.78 4.54 18.29
C ALA A 225 13.70 3.04 17.99
N LEU A 226 12.98 2.27 18.81
CA LEU A 226 12.80 0.83 18.59
C LEU A 226 12.02 0.54 17.31
N ASP A 227 10.91 1.23 17.05
CA ASP A 227 10.13 1.08 15.80
C ASP A 227 11.01 1.36 14.58
N THR A 228 11.67 2.51 14.54
CA THR A 228 12.49 2.93 13.39
C THR A 228 13.67 1.99 13.18
N CYS A 229 14.38 1.62 14.25
CA CYS A 229 15.51 0.69 14.15
C CYS A 229 15.06 -0.69 13.71
N MET A 230 13.97 -1.23 14.26
CA MET A 230 13.47 -2.56 13.89
C MET A 230 12.94 -2.59 12.45
N ALA A 231 12.25 -1.53 12.01
CA ALA A 231 11.83 -1.39 10.62
C ALA A 231 13.02 -1.31 9.67
N ALA A 232 14.06 -0.54 10.02
CA ALA A 232 15.30 -0.48 9.26
C ALA A 232 16.03 -1.83 9.25
N THR A 233 16.12 -2.53 10.39
CA THR A 233 16.72 -3.86 10.49
C THR A 233 15.98 -4.88 9.62
N ALA A 234 14.65 -4.83 9.57
CA ALA A 234 13.86 -5.72 8.73
C ALA A 234 14.23 -5.60 7.24
N LEU A 235 14.48 -4.38 6.75
CA LEU A 235 14.96 -4.17 5.38
C LEU A 235 16.46 -4.48 5.25
N TYR A 236 17.29 -4.06 6.20
CA TYR A 236 18.75 -4.24 6.17
C TYR A 236 19.17 -5.70 6.06
N ILE A 237 18.48 -6.60 6.76
CA ILE A 237 18.74 -8.05 6.70
C ILE A 237 18.46 -8.64 5.31
N LEU A 238 17.58 -8.00 4.53
CA LEU A 238 17.19 -8.44 3.19
C LEU A 238 18.06 -7.81 2.08
N LEU A 239 18.88 -6.80 2.41
CA LEU A 239 19.75 -6.17 1.43
C LEU A 239 20.86 -7.13 0.94
N PRO A 240 21.29 -7.01 -0.32
CA PRO A 240 22.40 -7.79 -0.85
C PRO A 240 23.74 -7.39 -0.20
N THR A 241 24.74 -8.26 -0.37
CA THR A 241 26.12 -7.99 0.03
C THR A 241 26.65 -6.72 -0.66
N GLY A 242 27.25 -5.81 0.11
CA GLY A 242 27.69 -4.50 -0.39
C GLY A 242 26.85 -3.32 0.14
N ALA A 243 25.80 -3.60 0.92
CA ALA A 243 25.08 -2.59 1.69
C ALA A 243 26.03 -1.80 2.63
N PRO A 244 25.73 -0.53 2.90
CA PRO A 244 26.51 0.26 3.87
C PRO A 244 26.38 -0.34 5.28
N ASP A 245 27.16 0.17 6.24
CA ASP A 245 26.96 -0.20 7.63
C ASP A 245 25.56 0.21 8.10
N PHE A 246 25.09 -0.44 9.18
CA PHE A 246 23.73 -0.24 9.68
C PHE A 246 23.42 1.22 10.05
N VAL A 247 24.39 1.99 10.56
CA VAL A 247 24.13 3.39 10.95
C VAL A 247 23.87 4.24 9.71
N THR A 248 24.71 4.15 8.68
CA THR A 248 24.47 4.83 7.41
C THR A 248 23.16 4.39 6.77
N PHE A 249 22.87 3.08 6.78
CA PHE A 249 21.60 2.58 6.26
C PHE A 249 20.40 3.14 7.03
N LEU A 250 20.48 3.24 8.36
CA LEU A 250 19.42 3.82 9.19
C LEU A 250 19.14 5.28 8.82
N VAL A 251 20.17 6.07 8.47
CA VAL A 251 19.99 7.45 7.99
C VAL A 251 19.24 7.48 6.65
N ILE A 252 19.65 6.63 5.70
CA ILE A 252 19.00 6.50 4.39
C ILE A 252 17.53 6.10 4.58
N PHE A 253 17.28 5.10 5.41
CA PHE A 253 15.94 4.59 5.73
C PHE A 253 15.06 5.66 6.38
N ALA A 254 15.57 6.36 7.40
CA ALA A 254 14.86 7.44 8.09
C ALA A 254 14.55 8.61 7.14
N THR A 255 15.48 8.94 6.25
CA THR A 255 15.29 9.95 5.21
C THR A 255 14.18 9.52 4.24
N GLY A 256 14.23 8.29 3.74
CA GLY A 256 13.20 7.74 2.86
C GLY A 256 11.81 7.75 3.51
N LEU A 257 11.72 7.37 4.79
CA LEU A 257 10.46 7.44 5.54
C LEU A 257 9.97 8.88 5.70
N MET A 258 10.84 9.83 6.03
CA MET A 258 10.47 11.22 6.19
C MET A 258 9.96 11.83 4.87
N VAL A 259 10.69 11.63 3.77
CA VAL A 259 10.29 12.10 2.44
C VAL A 259 8.98 11.43 2.01
N GLY A 260 8.85 10.13 2.27
CA GLY A 260 7.61 9.37 2.02
C GLY A 260 6.41 9.96 2.77
N VAL A 261 6.56 10.28 4.07
CA VAL A 261 5.48 10.88 4.87
C VAL A 261 5.17 12.31 4.43
N LEU A 262 6.19 13.14 4.20
CA LEU A 262 6.03 14.53 3.74
C LEU A 262 5.38 14.61 2.36
N SER A 263 5.62 13.61 1.52
CA SER A 263 5.00 13.52 0.19
C SER A 263 3.50 13.25 0.25
N HIS A 264 2.95 12.79 1.38
CA HIS A 264 1.56 12.33 1.51
C HIS A 264 1.13 11.26 0.49
N VAL A 265 2.08 10.64 -0.21
CA VAL A 265 1.81 9.54 -1.13
C VAL A 265 1.28 8.35 -0.32
N PRO A 266 0.12 7.76 -0.68
CA PRO A 266 -0.43 6.60 0.01
C PRO A 266 0.60 5.45 0.09
N GLY A 267 0.92 5.01 1.31
CA GLY A 267 1.91 3.97 1.57
C GLY A 267 3.38 4.38 1.32
N GLY A 268 3.63 5.64 0.95
CA GLY A 268 4.96 6.14 0.55
C GLY A 268 5.54 5.40 -0.65
N ILE A 269 4.68 4.76 -1.44
CA ILE A 269 5.09 3.84 -2.50
C ILE A 269 5.78 4.63 -3.62
N GLY A 270 6.92 4.13 -4.06
CA GLY A 270 7.77 4.73 -5.08
C GLY A 270 8.71 5.80 -4.52
N VAL A 271 8.22 6.69 -3.65
CA VAL A 271 9.04 7.75 -3.03
C VAL A 271 10.06 7.16 -2.06
N PHE A 272 9.61 6.29 -1.15
CA PHE A 272 10.49 5.63 -0.17
C PHE A 272 11.58 4.83 -0.88
N GLU A 273 11.18 4.01 -1.86
CA GLU A 273 12.08 3.15 -2.61
C GLU A 273 13.10 3.94 -3.41
N SER A 274 12.69 5.03 -4.05
CA SER A 274 13.59 5.89 -4.82
C SER A 274 14.67 6.51 -3.93
N VAL A 275 14.30 6.98 -2.73
CA VAL A 275 15.26 7.53 -1.77
C VAL A 275 16.21 6.47 -1.25
N VAL A 276 15.71 5.26 -0.94
CA VAL A 276 16.58 4.16 -0.48
C VAL A 276 17.56 3.76 -1.57
N ILE A 277 17.11 3.56 -2.81
CA ILE A 277 17.99 3.18 -3.92
C ILE A 277 19.02 4.27 -4.23
N ALA A 278 18.59 5.53 -4.26
CA ALA A 278 19.49 6.66 -4.48
C ALA A 278 20.54 6.81 -3.36
N GLY A 279 20.20 6.42 -2.13
CA GLY A 279 21.12 6.45 -0.99
C GLY A 279 22.08 5.26 -0.91
N LEU A 280 21.84 4.17 -1.66
CA LEU A 280 22.72 3.01 -1.63
C LEU A 280 24.01 3.24 -2.43
N PRO A 281 25.14 2.64 -2.02
CA PRO A 281 26.38 2.73 -2.78
C PRO A 281 26.21 2.22 -4.22
N PRO A 282 26.89 2.81 -5.22
CA PRO A 282 26.81 2.37 -6.62
C PRO A 282 27.22 0.92 -6.86
N THR A 283 27.90 0.29 -5.90
CA THR A 283 28.28 -1.13 -5.93
C THR A 283 27.10 -2.08 -5.73
N VAL A 284 25.99 -1.59 -5.17
CA VAL A 284 24.77 -2.38 -4.98
C VAL A 284 23.94 -2.31 -6.26
N SER A 285 23.60 -3.48 -6.82
CA SER A 285 22.75 -3.51 -8.01
C SER A 285 21.33 -3.01 -7.70
N ILE A 286 20.79 -2.17 -8.58
CA ILE A 286 19.43 -1.60 -8.46
C ILE A 286 18.39 -2.73 -8.43
N GLU A 287 18.58 -3.76 -9.25
CA GLU A 287 17.67 -4.92 -9.31
C GLU A 287 17.59 -5.64 -7.95
N GLN A 288 18.72 -5.95 -7.31
CA GLN A 288 18.73 -6.63 -6.01
C GLN A 288 18.20 -5.73 -4.88
N ALA A 289 18.48 -4.43 -4.91
CA ALA A 289 17.91 -3.49 -3.95
C ALA A 289 16.37 -3.43 -4.08
N ALA A 290 15.85 -3.44 -5.31
CA ALA A 290 14.42 -3.46 -5.56
C ALA A 290 13.76 -4.78 -5.10
N VAL A 291 14.42 -5.93 -5.26
CA VAL A 291 13.99 -7.22 -4.68
C VAL A 291 13.89 -7.13 -3.16
N ALA A 292 14.92 -6.61 -2.50
CA ALA A 292 14.93 -6.44 -1.04
C ALA A 292 13.80 -5.52 -0.55
N LEU A 293 13.56 -4.42 -1.26
CA LEU A 293 12.47 -3.48 -0.98
C LEU A 293 11.10 -4.14 -1.15
N LEU A 294 10.90 -4.95 -2.19
CA LEU A 294 9.65 -5.68 -2.38
C LEU A 294 9.44 -6.70 -1.26
N LEU A 295 10.45 -7.49 -0.90
CA LEU A 295 10.38 -8.45 0.21
C LEU A 295 10.07 -7.74 1.52
N PHE A 296 10.69 -6.59 1.78
CA PHE A 296 10.37 -5.76 2.93
C PHE A 296 8.90 -5.31 2.92
N ARG A 297 8.33 -4.90 1.77
CA ARG A 297 6.90 -4.57 1.69
C ARG A 297 6.02 -5.77 2.02
N ILE A 298 6.36 -6.94 1.51
CA ILE A 298 5.63 -8.17 1.82
C ILE A 298 5.69 -8.47 3.32
N ILE A 299 6.88 -8.42 3.92
CA ILE A 299 7.09 -8.80 5.31
C ILE A 299 6.54 -7.75 6.29
N TYR A 300 6.76 -6.45 6.03
CA TYR A 300 6.45 -5.37 6.98
C TYR A 300 5.02 -4.80 6.83
N TYR A 301 4.42 -4.93 5.64
CA TYR A 301 3.08 -4.39 5.36
C TYR A 301 2.07 -5.51 5.13
N LEU A 302 2.35 -6.41 4.18
CA LEU A 302 1.37 -7.42 3.76
C LEU A 302 1.15 -8.52 4.81
N VAL A 303 2.22 -9.04 5.45
CA VAL A 303 2.08 -10.07 6.48
C VAL A 303 1.25 -9.57 7.68
N PRO A 304 1.53 -8.41 8.29
CA PRO A 304 0.69 -7.86 9.34
C PRO A 304 -0.75 -7.60 8.90
N PHE A 305 -0.98 -7.16 7.66
CA PHE A 305 -2.32 -6.99 7.11
C PHE A 305 -3.08 -8.32 7.02
N VAL A 306 -2.44 -9.38 6.53
CA VAL A 306 -3.06 -10.73 6.48
C VAL A 306 -3.35 -11.23 7.89
N LEU A 307 -2.44 -11.04 8.84
CA LEU A 307 -2.67 -11.39 10.24
C LEU A 307 -3.85 -10.59 10.85
N ALA A 308 -3.97 -9.31 10.52
CA ALA A 308 -5.12 -8.49 10.91
C ALA A 308 -6.44 -9.04 10.32
N MET A 309 -6.43 -9.46 9.05
CA MET A 309 -7.59 -10.10 8.41
C MET A 309 -7.95 -11.44 9.04
N VAL A 310 -6.96 -12.28 9.36
CA VAL A 310 -7.17 -13.54 10.11
C VAL A 310 -7.79 -13.23 11.46
N PHE A 311 -7.28 -12.24 12.16
CA PHE A 311 -7.80 -11.86 13.47
C PHE A 311 -9.26 -11.35 13.40
N ILE A 312 -9.60 -10.53 12.40
CA ILE A 312 -10.98 -10.09 12.13
C ILE A 312 -11.88 -11.28 11.78
N SER A 313 -11.44 -12.16 10.88
CA SER A 313 -12.20 -13.32 10.41
C SER A 313 -12.48 -14.32 11.53
N VAL A 314 -11.48 -14.63 12.36
CA VAL A 314 -11.64 -15.49 13.54
C VAL A 314 -12.59 -14.86 14.56
N ASN A 315 -12.52 -13.54 14.75
CA ASN A 315 -13.46 -12.82 15.63
C ASN A 315 -14.91 -12.96 15.16
N GLU A 316 -15.19 -12.77 13.87
CA GLU A 316 -16.53 -13.00 13.30
C GLU A 316 -16.98 -14.44 13.46
N ALA A 317 -16.09 -15.39 13.18
CA ALA A 317 -16.41 -16.81 13.31
C ALA A 317 -16.75 -17.23 14.76
N ARG A 318 -16.11 -16.61 15.76
CA ARG A 318 -16.43 -16.80 17.18
C ARG A 318 -17.79 -16.19 17.52
N LEU A 319 -18.08 -14.97 17.06
CA LEU A 319 -19.37 -14.30 17.28
C LEU A 319 -20.54 -15.04 16.64
N ALA A 320 -20.32 -15.69 15.49
CA ALA A 320 -21.29 -16.52 14.81
C ALA A 320 -21.63 -17.85 15.55
N ARG A 321 -20.99 -18.12 16.70
CA ARG A 321 -21.18 -19.34 17.54
C ARG A 321 -21.03 -20.66 16.79
N GLY A 322 -20.17 -20.68 15.77
CA GLY A 322 -19.92 -21.85 14.92
C GLY A 322 -18.87 -22.81 15.50
N LEU A 323 -18.29 -23.64 14.62
CA LEU A 323 -17.26 -24.64 14.96
C LEU A 323 -16.00 -23.99 15.59
N ILE A 324 -15.68 -22.75 15.20
CA ILE A 324 -14.55 -21.98 15.74
C ILE A 324 -14.81 -21.51 17.18
N ALA A 325 -16.05 -21.20 17.56
CA ALA A 325 -16.40 -20.89 18.96
C ALA A 325 -16.21 -22.10 19.88
N ARG A 326 -16.40 -23.32 19.37
CA ARG A 326 -16.13 -24.57 20.13
C ARG A 326 -14.63 -24.82 20.36
N ILE A 327 -13.78 -24.39 19.43
CA ILE A 327 -12.32 -24.61 19.51
C ILE A 327 -11.65 -23.54 20.38
N PHE A 328 -12.04 -22.27 20.22
CA PHE A 328 -11.37 -21.15 20.87
C PHE A 328 -12.12 -20.57 22.09
N GLY A 329 -13.31 -21.09 22.39
CA GLY A 329 -14.18 -20.58 23.45
C GLY A 329 -14.95 -19.32 23.05
N ASP A 330 -15.97 -19.00 23.85
CA ASP A 330 -16.75 -17.77 23.70
C ASP A 330 -15.92 -16.54 24.07
N VAL A 331 -16.24 -15.40 23.44
CA VAL A 331 -15.61 -14.13 23.75
C VAL A 331 -15.99 -13.74 25.19
N SER A 332 -14.99 -13.60 26.07
CA SER A 332 -15.19 -13.13 27.45
C SER A 332 -15.99 -11.82 27.48
N ASP A 333 -16.90 -11.67 28.45
CA ASP A 333 -17.80 -10.52 28.58
C ASP A 333 -17.07 -9.17 28.59
N THR A 334 -15.84 -9.14 29.12
CA THR A 334 -14.96 -7.95 29.13
C THR A 334 -14.52 -7.52 27.72
N PHE A 335 -14.38 -8.47 26.80
CA PHE A 335 -13.92 -8.24 25.42
C PHE A 335 -15.05 -8.19 24.39
N ALA A 336 -16.27 -8.55 24.78
CA ALA A 336 -17.44 -8.53 23.91
C ALA A 336 -17.70 -7.16 23.24
N PRO A 337 -17.55 -6.00 23.93
CA PRO A 337 -17.73 -4.69 23.28
C PRO A 337 -16.73 -4.45 22.15
N VAL A 338 -15.51 -4.95 22.30
CA VAL A 338 -14.41 -4.73 21.36
C VAL A 338 -14.50 -5.66 20.17
N SER A 339 -14.85 -6.92 20.43
CA SER A 339 -15.17 -7.90 19.42
C SER A 339 -16.31 -7.41 18.52
N ARG A 340 -17.33 -6.75 19.09
CA ARG A 340 -18.40 -6.08 18.33
C ARG A 340 -17.91 -4.85 17.57
N ALA A 341 -17.01 -4.06 18.16
CA ALA A 341 -16.43 -2.92 17.46
C ALA A 341 -15.59 -3.33 16.24
N MET A 342 -14.91 -4.48 16.32
CA MET A 342 -14.13 -5.03 15.21
C MET A 342 -14.99 -5.40 14.01
N THR A 343 -16.23 -5.88 14.22
CA THR A 343 -17.10 -6.24 13.10
C THR A 343 -17.37 -5.06 12.18
N SER A 344 -17.37 -3.85 12.75
CA SER A 344 -17.55 -2.65 11.97
C SER A 344 -16.42 -2.39 10.97
N ILE A 345 -15.19 -2.82 11.29
CA ILE A 345 -13.96 -2.69 10.48
C ILE A 345 -13.94 -3.71 9.33
N ALA A 346 -14.53 -4.88 9.54
CA ALA A 346 -14.44 -6.02 8.63
C ALA A 346 -14.85 -5.71 7.17
N PRO A 347 -15.93 -4.94 6.87
CA PRO A 347 -16.28 -4.59 5.50
C PRO A 347 -15.23 -3.73 4.78
N GLY A 348 -14.59 -2.80 5.52
CA GLY A 348 -13.54 -1.95 4.96
C GLY A 348 -12.28 -2.74 4.61
N ALA A 349 -11.86 -3.62 5.51
CA ALA A 349 -10.70 -4.48 5.31
C ALA A 349 -10.94 -5.55 4.22
N THR A 350 -12.16 -6.09 4.14
CA THR A 350 -12.60 -6.99 3.07
C THR A 350 -12.61 -6.28 1.71
N GLY A 351 -13.09 -5.03 1.66
CA GLY A 351 -13.03 -4.22 0.44
C GLY A 351 -11.59 -3.94 -0.03
N ALA A 352 -10.69 -3.61 0.90
CA ALA A 352 -9.27 -3.44 0.58
C ALA A 352 -8.62 -4.74 0.07
N THR A 353 -8.96 -5.88 0.68
CA THR A 353 -8.51 -7.21 0.24
C THR A 353 -9.02 -7.53 -1.17
N GLY A 354 -10.30 -7.26 -1.44
CA GLY A 354 -10.89 -7.45 -2.77
C GLY A 354 -10.24 -6.57 -3.84
N LEU A 355 -9.91 -5.32 -3.51
CA LEU A 355 -9.15 -4.44 -4.40
C LEU A 355 -7.75 -4.98 -4.69
N GLY A 356 -7.02 -5.39 -3.66
CA GLY A 356 -5.66 -5.94 -3.82
C GLY A 356 -5.63 -7.21 -4.65
N LEU A 357 -6.55 -8.15 -4.39
CA LEU A 357 -6.67 -9.39 -5.15
C LEU A 357 -7.17 -9.15 -6.58
N GLY A 358 -8.01 -8.13 -6.81
CA GLY A 358 -8.41 -7.72 -8.15
C GLY A 358 -7.24 -7.18 -8.97
N ILE A 359 -6.38 -6.33 -8.37
CA ILE A 359 -5.13 -5.87 -9.00
C ILE A 359 -4.20 -7.05 -9.28
N TYR A 360 -4.06 -7.99 -8.34
CA TYR A 360 -3.26 -9.18 -8.52
C TYR A 360 -3.73 -10.03 -9.72
N LEU A 361 -5.03 -10.24 -9.90
CA LEU A 361 -5.59 -10.95 -11.05
C LEU A 361 -5.32 -10.23 -12.38
N LEU A 362 -5.36 -8.89 -12.40
CA LEU A 362 -4.97 -8.10 -13.56
C LEU A 362 -3.49 -8.29 -13.89
N LEU A 363 -2.61 -8.23 -12.89
CA LEU A 363 -1.17 -8.45 -13.07
C LEU A 363 -0.90 -9.88 -13.57
N LEU A 364 -1.61 -10.86 -13.04
CA LEU A 364 -1.51 -12.25 -13.48
C LEU A 364 -1.90 -12.41 -14.96
N ALA A 365 -2.92 -11.68 -15.41
CA ALA A 365 -3.34 -11.69 -16.82
C ALA A 365 -2.33 -11.01 -17.75
N LEU A 366 -1.55 -10.05 -17.24
CA LEU A 366 -0.53 -9.30 -18.00
C LEU A 366 0.80 -10.07 -18.11
N MET A 367 1.06 -11.03 -17.22
CA MET A 367 2.27 -11.85 -17.26
C MET A 367 2.04 -13.09 -18.13
N PRO A 368 2.71 -13.22 -19.30
CA PRO A 368 2.59 -14.43 -20.11
C PRO A 368 3.10 -15.64 -19.31
N SER A 369 2.19 -16.57 -19.02
CA SER A 369 2.41 -17.71 -18.11
C SER A 369 3.26 -18.83 -18.71
N VAL A 370 3.46 -18.84 -20.03
CA VAL A 370 4.18 -19.92 -20.72
C VAL A 370 5.14 -19.35 -21.76
N ARG A 371 6.40 -19.82 -21.74
CA ARG A 371 7.37 -19.52 -22.80
C ARG A 371 6.86 -20.14 -24.11
N PRO A 372 6.84 -19.40 -25.24
CA PRO A 372 6.42 -19.94 -26.54
C PRO A 372 7.18 -21.21 -26.98
N SER A 373 8.28 -21.55 -26.30
CA SER A 373 9.14 -22.70 -26.59
C SER A 373 8.69 -24.03 -25.97
N GLN A 374 7.58 -24.07 -25.20
CA GLN A 374 7.10 -25.29 -24.53
C GLN A 374 5.70 -25.75 -24.96
N VAL A 375 5.01 -25.02 -25.83
CA VAL A 375 3.69 -25.40 -26.35
C VAL A 375 3.86 -25.91 -27.76
N ASP A 376 3.38 -27.13 -28.02
CA ASP A 376 3.29 -27.67 -29.38
C ASP A 376 2.33 -26.77 -30.18
N PRO A 377 2.75 -26.15 -31.30
CA PRO A 377 1.92 -25.22 -32.08
C PRO A 377 0.58 -25.81 -32.55
N ASN A 378 0.43 -27.13 -32.53
CA ASN A 378 -0.78 -27.84 -32.93
C ASN A 378 -1.78 -28.10 -31.78
N ASP A 379 -1.45 -27.78 -30.52
CA ASP A 379 -2.36 -27.98 -29.39
C ASP A 379 -3.28 -26.77 -29.17
N ILE A 380 -4.30 -26.68 -30.03
CA ILE A 380 -5.33 -25.63 -30.03
C ILE A 380 -6.06 -25.57 -28.68
N LEU A 381 -6.23 -26.71 -28.00
CA LEU A 381 -6.90 -26.76 -26.70
C LEU A 381 -6.08 -26.02 -25.65
N THR A 382 -4.77 -26.27 -25.59
CA THR A 382 -3.87 -25.59 -24.65
C THR A 382 -3.80 -24.08 -24.92
N ALA A 383 -3.77 -23.66 -26.18
CA ALA A 383 -3.80 -22.23 -26.54
C ALA A 383 -5.09 -21.54 -26.07
N ILE A 384 -6.26 -22.14 -26.32
CA ILE A 384 -7.56 -21.61 -25.88
C ILE A 384 -7.66 -21.54 -24.37
N LEU A 385 -7.16 -22.55 -23.65
CA LEU A 385 -7.18 -22.59 -22.19
C LEU A 385 -6.28 -21.51 -21.56
N LEU A 386 -5.09 -21.30 -22.12
CA LEU A 386 -4.14 -20.29 -21.64
C LEU A 386 -4.65 -18.87 -21.88
N GLU A 387 -5.03 -18.54 -23.11
CA GLU A 387 -5.56 -17.21 -23.45
C GLU A 387 -6.91 -16.96 -22.77
N GLY A 388 -7.79 -17.97 -22.73
CA GLY A 388 -9.06 -17.92 -22.03
C GLY A 388 -8.90 -17.71 -20.52
N GLY A 389 -7.93 -18.39 -19.89
CA GLY A 389 -7.60 -18.21 -18.48
C GLY A 389 -7.05 -16.82 -18.16
N ALA A 390 -6.20 -16.26 -19.02
CA ALA A 390 -5.68 -14.91 -18.88
C ALA A 390 -6.79 -13.86 -19.03
N LEU A 391 -7.64 -13.97 -20.06
CA LEU A 391 -8.79 -13.09 -20.27
C LEU A 391 -9.79 -13.17 -19.10
N LEU A 392 -10.09 -14.38 -18.63
CA LEU A 392 -10.99 -14.58 -17.49
C LEU A 392 -10.41 -13.96 -16.21
N SER A 393 -9.10 -14.13 -15.97
CA SER A 393 -8.41 -13.50 -14.84
C SER A 393 -8.49 -11.96 -14.93
N ALA A 394 -8.29 -11.38 -16.11
CA ALA A 394 -8.40 -9.93 -16.31
C ALA A 394 -9.81 -9.42 -16.00
N VAL A 395 -10.83 -10.07 -16.57
CA VAL A 395 -12.25 -9.69 -16.37
C VAL A 395 -12.64 -9.81 -14.89
N LEU A 396 -12.29 -10.91 -14.24
CA LEU A 396 -12.56 -11.12 -12.82
C LEU A 396 -11.80 -10.10 -11.95
N GLY A 397 -10.57 -9.74 -12.33
CA GLY A 397 -9.80 -8.69 -11.68
C GLY A 397 -10.49 -7.33 -11.71
N VAL A 398 -10.98 -6.90 -12.88
CA VAL A 398 -11.77 -5.65 -13.01
C VAL A 398 -13.05 -5.73 -12.18
N ILE A 399 -13.79 -6.84 -12.26
CA ILE A 399 -15.01 -7.05 -11.48
C ILE A 399 -14.71 -6.92 -9.99
N MET A 400 -13.66 -7.56 -9.47
CA MET A 400 -13.30 -7.47 -8.06
C MET A 400 -12.95 -6.04 -7.62
N ILE A 401 -12.23 -5.28 -8.44
CA ILE A 401 -11.94 -3.87 -8.17
C ILE A 401 -13.24 -3.06 -8.07
N LEU A 402 -14.21 -3.28 -8.96
CA LEU A 402 -15.51 -2.62 -8.89
C LEU A 402 -16.31 -3.04 -7.65
N LEU A 403 -16.26 -4.32 -7.29
CA LEU A 403 -16.96 -4.85 -6.12
C LEU A 403 -16.37 -4.36 -4.80
N ALA A 404 -15.09 -3.97 -4.75
CA ALA A 404 -14.43 -3.45 -3.55
C ALA A 404 -15.21 -2.29 -2.90
N GLN A 405 -15.78 -1.39 -3.71
CA GLN A 405 -16.63 -0.31 -3.20
C GLN A 405 -17.94 -0.85 -2.59
N GLY A 406 -18.54 -1.84 -3.23
CA GLY A 406 -19.75 -2.51 -2.73
C GLY A 406 -19.50 -3.21 -1.38
N LEU A 407 -18.32 -3.82 -1.22
CA LEU A 407 -17.88 -4.42 0.04
C LEU A 407 -17.74 -3.37 1.14
N MET A 408 -17.05 -2.25 0.87
CA MET A 408 -16.91 -1.14 1.84
C MET A 408 -18.27 -0.55 2.27
N ARG A 409 -19.31 -0.69 1.43
CA ARG A 409 -20.68 -0.24 1.67
C ARG A 409 -21.60 -1.32 2.29
N ARG A 410 -21.06 -2.49 2.64
CA ARG A 410 -21.79 -3.62 3.25
C ARG A 410 -22.87 -4.24 2.36
N ILE A 411 -22.70 -4.19 1.04
CA ILE A 411 -23.69 -4.73 0.09
C ILE A 411 -23.58 -6.25 0.03
N SER A 412 -24.69 -6.96 0.25
CA SER A 412 -24.74 -8.43 0.28
C SER A 412 -24.34 -9.06 -1.06
N ALA A 413 -24.90 -8.55 -2.16
CA ALA A 413 -24.58 -9.03 -3.50
C ALA A 413 -23.10 -8.84 -3.85
N ALA A 414 -22.46 -7.77 -3.36
CA ALA A 414 -21.04 -7.55 -3.62
C ALA A 414 -20.17 -8.64 -2.97
N PHE A 415 -20.52 -9.07 -1.75
CA PHE A 415 -19.81 -10.16 -1.07
C PHE A 415 -19.90 -11.49 -1.82
N TRP A 416 -21.10 -11.90 -2.21
CA TRP A 416 -21.29 -13.16 -2.94
C TRP A 416 -20.65 -13.15 -4.34
N LEU A 417 -20.68 -12.01 -5.04
CA LEU A 417 -19.98 -11.86 -6.31
C LEU A 417 -18.45 -11.88 -6.12
N THR A 418 -17.93 -11.34 -5.02
CA THR A 418 -16.49 -11.44 -4.70
C THR A 418 -16.09 -12.88 -4.39
N GLU A 419 -16.87 -13.62 -3.61
CA GLU A 419 -16.65 -15.06 -3.37
C GLU A 419 -16.66 -15.86 -4.68
N ALA A 420 -17.67 -15.63 -5.53
CA ALA A 420 -17.74 -16.27 -6.84
C ALA A 420 -16.55 -15.90 -7.74
N ALA A 421 -16.11 -14.64 -7.71
CA ALA A 421 -14.95 -14.17 -8.46
C ALA A 421 -13.63 -14.75 -7.94
N LEU A 422 -13.48 -14.98 -6.63
CA LEU A 422 -12.30 -15.64 -6.06
C LEU A 422 -12.22 -17.11 -6.49
N ILE A 423 -13.33 -17.83 -6.42
CA ILE A 423 -13.40 -19.23 -6.87
C ILE A 423 -13.19 -19.33 -8.38
N GLY A 424 -13.85 -18.46 -9.15
CA GLY A 424 -13.68 -18.36 -10.60
C GLY A 424 -12.25 -17.96 -11.01
N GLY A 425 -11.62 -17.07 -10.24
CA GLY A 425 -10.25 -16.63 -10.45
C GLY A 425 -9.24 -17.73 -10.14
N ALA A 426 -9.51 -18.55 -9.12
CA ALA A 426 -8.71 -19.74 -8.82
C ALA A 426 -8.78 -20.75 -9.99
N LEU A 427 -9.98 -20.97 -10.55
CA LEU A 427 -10.14 -21.79 -11.75
C LEU A 427 -9.38 -21.17 -12.93
N ALA A 428 -9.53 -19.86 -13.16
CA ALA A 428 -8.83 -19.13 -14.23
C ALA A 428 -7.30 -19.23 -14.11
N SER A 429 -6.75 -19.19 -12.90
CA SER A 429 -5.32 -19.36 -12.63
C SER A 429 -4.82 -20.77 -12.96
N VAL A 430 -5.63 -21.80 -12.71
CA VAL A 430 -5.30 -23.17 -13.11
C VAL A 430 -5.34 -23.32 -14.63
N LEU A 431 -6.31 -22.70 -15.30
CA LEU A 431 -6.39 -22.70 -16.77
C LEU A 431 -5.22 -21.92 -17.41
N ASN A 432 -4.78 -20.83 -16.76
CA ASN A 432 -3.65 -20.00 -17.17
C ASN A 432 -2.29 -20.60 -16.75
N GLY A 433 -1.96 -21.79 -17.24
CA GLY A 433 -0.63 -22.39 -17.08
C GLY A 433 -0.44 -23.20 -15.79
N VAL A 434 -1.53 -23.70 -15.19
CA VAL A 434 -1.51 -24.54 -13.98
C VAL A 434 -0.82 -23.83 -12.81
N ASP A 435 -1.09 -22.54 -12.62
CA ASP A 435 -0.56 -21.79 -11.48
C ASP A 435 -1.32 -22.14 -10.19
N ILE A 436 -0.92 -23.26 -9.58
CA ILE A 436 -1.48 -23.79 -8.34
C ILE A 436 -1.31 -22.78 -7.20
N LYS A 437 -0.24 -21.98 -7.19
CA LYS A 437 0.03 -21.03 -6.09
C LYS A 437 -0.97 -19.89 -6.08
N SER A 438 -1.22 -19.31 -7.25
CA SER A 438 -2.24 -18.27 -7.43
C SER A 438 -3.64 -18.79 -7.10
N ALA A 439 -3.95 -20.02 -7.53
CA ALA A 439 -5.22 -20.66 -7.20
C ALA A 439 -5.40 -20.91 -5.68
N MET A 440 -4.37 -21.42 -5.00
CA MET A 440 -4.38 -21.61 -3.55
C MET A 440 -4.53 -20.29 -2.79
N LEU A 441 -3.87 -19.22 -3.24
CA LEU A 441 -3.99 -17.89 -2.64
C LEU A 441 -5.43 -17.38 -2.70
N LEU A 442 -6.08 -17.48 -3.87
CA LEU A 442 -7.45 -17.03 -4.07
C LEU A 442 -8.47 -17.85 -3.27
N LEU A 443 -8.28 -19.17 -3.21
CA LEU A 443 -9.11 -20.05 -2.37
C LEU A 443 -8.90 -19.79 -0.87
N ALA A 444 -7.65 -19.57 -0.44
CA ALA A 444 -7.36 -19.21 0.94
C ALA A 444 -8.03 -17.87 1.32
N ALA A 445 -8.02 -16.89 0.40
CA ALA A 445 -8.73 -15.64 0.59
C ALA A 445 -10.25 -15.84 0.70
N ALA A 446 -10.86 -16.69 -0.14
CA ALA A 446 -12.29 -17.04 -0.04
C ALA A 446 -12.63 -17.65 1.34
N VAL A 447 -11.84 -18.63 1.78
CA VAL A 447 -12.01 -19.23 3.12
C VAL A 447 -11.88 -18.17 4.22
N LEU A 448 -10.90 -17.29 4.11
CA LEU A 448 -10.64 -16.21 5.06
C LEU A 448 -11.78 -15.19 5.14
N LEU A 449 -12.44 -14.87 4.03
CA LEU A 449 -13.52 -13.88 3.99
C LEU A 449 -14.88 -14.48 4.37
N SER A 450 -15.07 -15.79 4.21
CA SER A 450 -16.33 -16.49 4.45
C SER A 450 -17.00 -16.24 5.82
N PRO A 451 -16.29 -16.11 6.96
CA PRO A 451 -16.93 -15.87 8.25
C PRO A 451 -17.51 -14.45 8.38
N ILE A 452 -17.00 -13.50 7.59
CA ILE A 452 -17.39 -12.08 7.60
C ILE A 452 -18.73 -11.86 6.89
N LYS A 453 -19.30 -12.88 6.23
CA LYS A 453 -20.56 -12.80 5.47
C LYS A 453 -21.73 -12.16 6.24
N GLY A 454 -21.76 -12.32 7.57
CA GLY A 454 -22.81 -11.76 8.44
C GLY A 454 -22.87 -10.22 8.44
N GLU A 455 -21.75 -9.54 8.16
CA GLU A 455 -21.68 -8.08 8.13
C GLU A 455 -22.23 -7.46 6.83
N PHE A 456 -22.50 -8.27 5.80
CA PHE A 456 -22.99 -7.84 4.50
C PHE A 456 -24.50 -8.09 4.36
N TYR A 457 -25.30 -7.33 5.11
CA TYR A 457 -26.76 -7.49 5.15
C TYR A 457 -27.52 -6.52 4.22
N ARG A 458 -26.86 -5.49 3.66
CA ARG A 458 -27.56 -4.44 2.91
C ARG A 458 -27.90 -4.89 1.49
N ALA A 459 -29.19 -5.02 1.20
CA ALA A 459 -29.70 -5.21 -0.16
C ALA A 459 -29.79 -3.84 -0.87
N ALA A 460 -28.73 -3.44 -1.56
CA ALA A 460 -28.69 -2.22 -2.37
C ALA A 460 -28.27 -2.55 -3.80
N ARG A 461 -28.76 -1.78 -4.78
CA ARG A 461 -28.34 -1.94 -6.18
C ARG A 461 -26.85 -1.59 -6.29
N LEU A 462 -26.05 -2.52 -6.83
CA LEU A 462 -24.61 -2.33 -7.06
C LEU A 462 -24.31 -1.08 -7.91
N THR A 463 -25.23 -0.70 -8.80
CA THR A 463 -25.06 0.42 -9.76
C THR A 463 -25.23 1.82 -9.18
N GLN A 464 -25.78 1.96 -7.97
CA GLN A 464 -25.98 3.27 -7.36
C GLN A 464 -24.64 3.81 -6.80
N ASN A 465 -24.19 4.95 -7.34
CA ASN A 465 -22.94 5.64 -6.97
C ASN A 465 -21.63 4.89 -7.26
N LEU A 466 -21.57 3.99 -8.26
CA LEU A 466 -20.31 3.46 -8.81
C LEU A 466 -19.47 4.57 -9.45
N LEU A 467 -20.15 5.54 -10.09
CA LEU A 467 -19.54 6.68 -10.77
C LEU A 467 -19.31 7.88 -9.82
N SER A 468 -19.01 7.64 -8.54
CA SER A 468 -18.56 8.76 -7.70
C SER A 468 -17.26 9.31 -8.28
N PRO A 469 -17.07 10.64 -8.39
CA PRO A 469 -15.91 11.23 -9.05
C PRO A 469 -14.55 10.69 -8.55
N GLY A 470 -14.44 10.43 -7.24
CA GLY A 470 -13.23 9.85 -6.64
C GLY A 470 -12.94 8.40 -7.05
N TRP A 471 -13.96 7.58 -7.25
CA TRP A 471 -13.78 6.19 -7.71
C TRP A 471 -13.47 6.11 -9.20
N PHE A 472 -14.08 7.00 -10.00
CA PHE A 472 -13.71 7.12 -11.41
C PHE A 472 -12.24 7.54 -11.56
N ALA A 473 -11.77 8.50 -10.74
CA ALA A 473 -10.37 8.88 -10.71
C ALA A 473 -9.43 7.72 -10.31
N LEU A 474 -9.82 6.90 -9.32
CA LEU A 474 -9.05 5.73 -8.91
C LEU A 474 -8.95 4.67 -10.02
N ILE A 475 -10.07 4.31 -10.64
CA ILE A 475 -10.10 3.35 -11.77
C ILE A 475 -9.30 3.90 -12.94
N PHE A 476 -9.50 5.18 -13.29
CA PHE A 476 -8.77 5.83 -14.38
C PHE A 476 -7.26 5.84 -14.12
N ALA A 477 -6.84 6.12 -12.89
CA ALA A 477 -5.44 6.05 -12.49
C ALA A 477 -4.88 4.64 -12.62
N ILE A 478 -5.60 3.60 -12.14
CA ILE A 478 -5.21 2.19 -12.28
C ILE A 478 -5.10 1.79 -13.76
N THR A 479 -6.05 2.20 -14.59
CA THR A 479 -6.07 1.88 -16.03
C THR A 479 -4.94 2.57 -16.79
N ILE A 480 -4.72 3.87 -16.57
CA ILE A 480 -3.57 4.60 -17.16
C ILE A 480 -2.27 3.93 -16.78
N SER A 481 -2.17 3.52 -15.53
CA SER A 481 -1.02 2.87 -14.95
C SER A 481 -0.75 1.49 -15.55
N ALA A 482 -1.78 0.68 -15.74
CA ALA A 482 -1.69 -0.59 -16.45
C ALA A 482 -1.33 -0.39 -17.94
N ALA A 483 -1.90 0.64 -18.59
CA ALA A 483 -1.61 0.96 -19.99
C ALA A 483 -0.17 1.46 -20.18
N ALA A 484 0.32 2.33 -19.29
CA ALA A 484 1.70 2.79 -19.27
C ALA A 484 2.67 1.63 -19.02
N PHE A 485 2.33 0.72 -18.10
CA PHE A 485 3.09 -0.51 -17.86
C PHE A 485 3.21 -1.35 -19.14
N LEU A 486 2.10 -1.59 -19.84
CA LEU A 486 2.11 -2.35 -21.09
C LEU A 486 2.92 -1.68 -22.20
N PHE A 487 2.80 -0.36 -22.36
CA PHE A 487 3.55 0.41 -23.35
C PHE A 487 5.06 0.33 -23.11
N LEU A 488 5.49 0.52 -21.86
CA LEU A 488 6.92 0.48 -21.50
C LEU A 488 7.49 -0.94 -21.51
N MET A 489 6.68 -1.95 -21.19
CA MET A 489 7.08 -3.36 -21.31
C MET A 489 7.37 -3.74 -22.77
N GLN A 490 6.67 -3.14 -23.74
CA GLN A 490 6.94 -3.34 -25.16
C GLN A 490 8.25 -2.67 -25.60
N GLU A 491 8.65 -1.55 -24.98
CA GLU A 491 9.83 -0.77 -25.39
C GLU A 491 11.16 -1.41 -24.97
N ASN A 492 11.18 -2.18 -23.87
CA ASN A 492 12.39 -2.84 -23.33
C ASN A 492 12.65 -4.26 -23.87
N THR A 493 11.76 -4.78 -24.71
CA THR A 493 11.98 -6.03 -25.44
C THR A 493 12.17 -5.70 -26.92
N PRO A 494 13.24 -6.16 -27.59
CA PRO A 494 13.35 -6.05 -29.04
C PRO A 494 12.30 -6.98 -29.68
N TYR A 495 11.04 -6.56 -29.69
CA TYR A 495 10.01 -7.15 -30.51
C TYR A 495 10.35 -6.80 -31.95
N SER A 496 11.00 -7.74 -32.64
CA SER A 496 11.17 -7.72 -34.08
C SER A 496 9.83 -7.37 -34.74
N HIS A 497 9.81 -6.31 -35.54
CA HIS A 497 8.67 -5.85 -36.35
C HIS A 497 8.13 -6.93 -37.32
N GLU A 498 8.65 -8.15 -37.30
CA GLU A 498 8.20 -9.31 -38.08
C GLU A 498 6.96 -10.02 -37.50
N LEU A 499 6.61 -9.82 -36.23
CA LEU A 499 5.45 -10.52 -35.63
C LEU A 499 4.11 -9.98 -36.18
N LEU A 500 3.99 -8.68 -36.42
CA LEU A 500 2.78 -8.09 -37.03
C LEU A 500 2.59 -8.56 -38.47
N LEU A 501 3.67 -8.81 -39.21
CA LEU A 501 3.63 -9.37 -40.56
C LEU A 501 3.34 -10.88 -40.55
N ARG A 502 3.84 -11.64 -39.56
CA ARG A 502 3.54 -13.08 -39.42
C ARG A 502 2.14 -13.38 -38.89
N PHE A 503 1.57 -12.57 -38.00
CA PHE A 503 0.16 -12.70 -37.59
C PHE A 503 -0.83 -12.49 -38.75
N SER A 504 -0.38 -11.90 -39.87
CA SER A 504 -1.19 -11.79 -41.09
C SER A 504 -1.07 -13.00 -42.04
N SER A 505 -0.01 -13.81 -41.91
CA SER A 505 0.24 -14.96 -42.78
C SER A 505 -0.10 -16.31 -42.14
N ASP A 506 -0.14 -16.42 -40.80
CA ASP A 506 -0.48 -17.66 -40.11
C ASP A 506 -1.97 -17.74 -39.74
N ALA A 507 -2.52 -18.95 -39.80
CA ALA A 507 -3.94 -19.29 -39.99
C ALA A 507 -4.95 -18.85 -38.89
N ASN A 508 -4.55 -18.03 -37.92
CA ASN A 508 -5.34 -17.66 -36.73
C ASN A 508 -6.07 -16.31 -36.81
N ALA A 509 -6.04 -15.59 -37.95
CA ALA A 509 -6.90 -14.42 -38.13
C ALA A 509 -8.41 -14.83 -38.19
N PRO A 510 -9.31 -14.17 -37.43
CA PRO A 510 -10.77 -14.35 -37.54
C PRO A 510 -11.21 -14.26 -39.00
N ARG A 511 -12.11 -15.15 -39.46
CA ARG A 511 -12.53 -15.25 -40.88
C ARG A 511 -12.88 -13.88 -41.50
N ALA A 512 -13.51 -12.99 -40.74
CA ALA A 512 -13.86 -11.64 -41.19
C ALA A 512 -12.64 -10.78 -41.59
N LEU A 513 -11.52 -10.87 -40.88
CA LEU A 513 -10.28 -10.16 -41.22
C LEU A 513 -9.57 -10.77 -42.43
N ARG A 514 -9.70 -12.09 -42.63
CA ARG A 514 -9.16 -12.82 -43.79
C ARG A 514 -9.89 -12.44 -45.07
N ASP A 515 -11.21 -12.33 -45.01
CA ASP A 515 -12.03 -11.95 -46.15
C ASP A 515 -11.85 -10.46 -46.49
N LEU A 516 -11.68 -9.60 -45.47
CA LEU A 516 -11.36 -8.19 -45.66
C LEU A 516 -9.98 -8.01 -46.33
N TYR A 517 -8.94 -8.70 -45.87
CA TYR A 517 -7.61 -8.66 -46.47
C TYR A 517 -7.59 -9.20 -47.90
N ARG A 518 -8.28 -10.31 -48.17
CA ARG A 518 -8.42 -10.86 -49.53
C ARG A 518 -9.17 -9.91 -50.46
N SER A 519 -10.20 -9.23 -49.96
CA SER A 519 -10.92 -8.21 -50.75
C SER A 519 -10.05 -6.99 -51.06
N PHE A 520 -9.17 -6.61 -50.13
CA PHE A 520 -8.23 -5.50 -50.31
C PHE A 520 -7.11 -5.85 -51.30
N ASN A 521 -6.57 -7.07 -51.24
CA ASN A 521 -5.53 -7.53 -52.16
C ASN A 521 -6.05 -7.89 -53.56
N ALA A 522 -7.30 -8.38 -53.67
CA ALA A 522 -7.95 -8.60 -54.97
C ALA A 522 -8.29 -7.29 -55.69
N ALA A 523 -8.34 -6.16 -54.96
CA ALA A 523 -8.60 -4.83 -55.51
C ALA A 523 -7.33 -4.10 -55.98
N ALA A 524 -6.14 -4.69 -55.86
CA ALA A 524 -4.88 -4.07 -56.30
C ALA A 524 -4.08 -4.99 -57.26
N PRO A 525 -4.44 -5.09 -58.55
CA PRO A 525 -3.71 -5.96 -59.48
C PRO A 525 -2.38 -5.39 -60.03
N ASP A 526 -2.06 -4.09 -59.90
CA ASP A 526 -1.07 -3.48 -60.82
C ASP A 526 0.25 -2.95 -60.23
N PHE A 527 0.55 -3.12 -58.94
CA PHE A 527 1.80 -2.52 -58.39
C PHE A 527 3.04 -3.43 -58.40
N GLN A 528 2.95 -4.71 -58.80
CA GLN A 528 4.11 -5.62 -58.81
C GLN A 528 4.70 -5.91 -60.19
N ALA A 529 4.12 -5.43 -61.29
CA ALA A 529 4.64 -5.67 -62.63
C ALA A 529 5.73 -4.66 -63.07
N GLU A 530 5.85 -3.50 -62.43
CA GLU A 530 6.72 -2.41 -62.90
C GLU A 530 8.13 -2.43 -62.26
N SER A 531 8.31 -3.13 -61.13
CA SER A 531 9.60 -3.26 -60.43
C SER A 531 10.57 -4.28 -61.05
N LYS A 532 10.18 -5.01 -62.11
CA LYS A 532 11.04 -6.01 -62.79
C LYS A 532 11.58 -5.59 -64.15
N ARG A 533 11.47 -4.30 -64.53
CA ARG A 533 12.05 -3.76 -65.77
C ARG A 533 13.32 -2.93 -65.59
N HIS A 534 13.78 -2.74 -64.36
CA HIS A 534 15.09 -2.15 -64.07
C HIS A 534 15.81 -3.03 -63.05
N ASP A 535 16.36 -4.15 -63.55
CA ASP A 535 17.59 -4.78 -63.05
C ASP A 535 18.15 -5.68 -64.16
#